data_AF-A0AAV9T215-F1
#
_entry.id   AF-A0AAV9T215-F1
#
_cell.length_a   1.000
_cell.length_b   1.000
_cell.length_c   1.000
_cell.angle_alpha   90.00
_cell.angle_beta   90.00
_cell.angle_gamma   90.00
#
_symmetry.space_group_name_H-M   'P 1'
#
loop_
_entity.id
_entity.type
_entity.pdbx_description
1 polymer ?
#
loop_
_entity_poly.entity_id
_entity_poly.type
_entity_poly.pdbx_seq_one_letter_code
_entity_poly.pdbx_strand_id
1 'polypeptide(L)'
;MHLAHKLPNEHRVHWACGIQLQQQAVEGAQKAMANITSHNCTAVYLFSALTCVLSLARGCDDWRSIGANDDQSPGKNCESFLEWVVLYRGTRLLLSPPYEEVLLSGPLRPMFELGLQRRERILAPLATMDTAKSGPLLKLQAAIYTHVKDTDRLEAYDTAIDHLRRAFHAVYDKPMEDLENMDVFAWMFSIPDAYVALLKQQDPIALAV
;
A
#
# COMPACT_ATOMS: atom_id res chain seq x y z
N MET A 1 -8.47 13.77 -14.25
CA MET A 1 -9.74 13.13 -13.82
C MET A 1 -10.72 14.10 -13.18
N HIS A 2 -10.31 15.00 -12.28
CA HIS A 2 -11.21 16.03 -11.70
C HIS A 2 -11.96 16.86 -12.76
N LEU A 3 -11.28 17.29 -13.84
CA LEU A 3 -11.90 18.04 -14.94
C LEU A 3 -12.97 17.23 -15.70
N ALA A 4 -12.76 15.93 -15.91
CA ALA A 4 -13.74 15.07 -16.54
C ALA A 4 -15.03 14.96 -15.70
N HIS A 5 -14.89 14.88 -14.37
CA HIS A 5 -16.03 14.88 -13.45
C HIS A 5 -16.77 16.23 -13.40
N LYS A 6 -16.04 17.36 -13.46
CA LYS A 6 -16.62 18.71 -13.43
C LYS A 6 -17.23 19.17 -14.75
N LEU A 7 -16.83 18.60 -15.88
CA LEU A 7 -17.30 18.96 -17.23
C LEU A 7 -17.85 17.72 -17.95
N PRO A 8 -19.09 17.30 -17.64
CA PRO A 8 -19.67 16.04 -18.14
C PRO A 8 -19.73 15.96 -19.67
N ASN A 9 -19.97 17.09 -20.33
CA ASN A 9 -20.08 17.18 -21.80
C ASN A 9 -18.74 16.91 -22.51
N GLU A 10 -17.62 17.14 -21.82
CA GLU A 10 -16.26 16.92 -22.33
C GLU A 10 -15.54 15.78 -21.60
N HIS A 11 -16.30 14.99 -20.81
CA HIS A 11 -15.76 13.95 -19.93
C HIS A 11 -14.79 13.03 -20.68
N ARG A 12 -15.19 12.54 -21.87
CA ARG A 12 -14.37 11.63 -22.67
C ARG A 12 -13.04 12.23 -23.09
N VAL A 13 -13.01 13.52 -23.44
CA VAL A 13 -11.79 14.22 -23.88
C VAL A 13 -10.85 14.44 -22.71
N HIS A 14 -11.35 14.96 -21.59
CA HIS A 14 -10.56 15.19 -20.39
C HIS A 14 -10.10 13.89 -19.73
N TRP A 15 -10.88 12.82 -19.86
CA TRP A 15 -10.50 11.49 -19.44
C TRP A 15 -9.35 10.94 -20.27
N ALA A 16 -9.48 10.92 -21.60
CA ALA A 16 -8.43 10.43 -22.50
C ALA A 16 -7.12 11.21 -22.34
N CYS A 17 -7.20 12.54 -22.23
CA CYS A 17 -6.04 13.40 -21.93
C CYS A 17 -5.38 13.03 -20.59
N GLY A 18 -6.20 12.81 -19.54
CA GLY A 18 -5.69 12.38 -18.23
C GLY A 18 -4.98 11.02 -18.26
N ILE A 19 -5.48 10.06 -19.04
CA ILE A 19 -4.84 8.75 -19.22
C ILE A 19 -3.50 8.89 -19.96
N GLN A 20 -3.47 9.67 -21.04
CA GLN A 20 -2.25 9.91 -21.81
C GLN A 20 -1.16 10.57 -20.96
N LEU A 21 -1.51 11.61 -20.18
CA LEU A 21 -0.58 12.27 -19.27
C LEU A 21 -0.06 11.31 -18.19
N GLN A 22 -0.92 10.44 -17.65
CA GLN A 22 -0.50 9.43 -16.69
C GLN A 22 0.50 8.45 -17.32
N GLN A 23 0.26 7.97 -18.54
CA GLN A 23 1.18 7.06 -19.24
C GLN A 23 2.55 7.71 -19.47
N GLN A 24 2.57 8.96 -19.96
CA GLN A 24 3.82 9.71 -20.14
C GLN A 24 4.56 9.92 -18.81
N ALA A 25 3.84 10.21 -17.74
CA ALA A 25 4.43 10.38 -16.42
C ALA A 25 5.00 9.05 -15.88
N VAL A 26 4.33 7.92 -16.11
CA VAL A 26 4.85 6.58 -15.76
C VAL A 26 6.13 6.26 -16.51
N GLU A 27 6.19 6.50 -17.83
CA GLU A 27 7.41 6.28 -18.61
C GLU A 27 8.57 7.17 -18.13
N GLY A 28 8.29 8.44 -17.81
CA GLY A 28 9.27 9.36 -17.25
C GLY A 28 9.78 8.89 -15.88
N ALA A 29 8.88 8.43 -15.02
CA ALA A 29 9.22 7.91 -13.70
C ALA A 29 10.04 6.61 -13.81
N GLN A 30 9.71 5.69 -14.72
CA GLN A 30 10.49 4.47 -14.94
C GLN A 30 11.95 4.78 -15.31
N LYS A 31 12.16 5.77 -16.18
CA LYS A 31 13.52 6.25 -16.52
C LYS A 31 14.23 6.86 -15.32
N ALA A 32 13.51 7.66 -14.51
CA ALA A 32 14.08 8.27 -13.31
C ALA A 32 14.41 7.24 -12.22
N MET A 33 13.60 6.18 -12.07
CA MET A 33 13.83 5.09 -11.12
C MET A 33 15.06 4.25 -11.45
N ALA A 34 15.49 4.21 -12.71
CA ALA A 34 16.73 3.53 -13.11
C ALA A 34 18.00 4.21 -12.54
N ASN A 35 17.92 5.50 -12.19
CA ASN A 35 19.02 6.24 -11.58
C ASN A 35 18.49 7.32 -10.63
N ILE A 36 18.26 6.92 -9.38
CA ILE A 36 17.77 7.82 -8.34
C ILE A 36 18.95 8.59 -7.75
N THR A 37 18.82 9.91 -7.71
CA THR A 37 19.82 10.87 -7.26
C THR A 37 19.19 11.81 -6.24
N SER A 38 19.99 12.59 -5.51
CA SER A 38 19.46 13.62 -4.60
C SER A 38 18.60 14.66 -5.32
N HIS A 39 18.81 14.90 -6.62
CA HIS A 39 18.06 15.88 -7.39
C HIS A 39 16.65 15.40 -7.78
N ASN A 40 16.48 14.11 -8.11
CA ASN A 40 15.20 13.56 -8.57
C ASN A 40 14.46 12.73 -7.50
N CYS A 41 15.10 12.39 -6.36
CA CYS A 41 14.53 11.57 -5.30
C CYS A 41 13.14 12.06 -4.84
N THR A 42 13.00 13.35 -4.53
CA THR A 42 11.73 13.92 -4.07
C THR A 42 10.62 13.80 -5.13
N ALA A 43 10.96 14.01 -6.40
CA ALA A 43 10.00 13.89 -7.50
C ALA A 43 9.57 12.43 -7.71
N VAL A 44 10.52 11.49 -7.65
CA VAL A 44 10.24 10.05 -7.74
C VAL A 44 9.36 9.60 -6.58
N TYR A 45 9.65 10.05 -5.35
CA TYR A 45 8.80 9.76 -4.18
C TYR A 45 7.39 10.29 -4.38
N LEU A 46 7.24 11.57 -4.72
CA LEU A 46 5.93 12.19 -4.89
C LEU A 46 5.12 11.52 -6.00
N PHE A 47 5.75 11.23 -7.13
CA PHE A 47 5.12 10.50 -8.22
C PHE A 47 4.64 9.11 -7.77
N SER A 48 5.47 8.39 -7.01
CA SER A 48 5.13 7.06 -6.54
C SER A 48 3.98 7.09 -5.53
N ALA A 49 4.00 8.03 -4.57
CA ALA A 49 2.93 8.23 -3.59
C ALA A 49 1.61 8.61 -4.27
N LEU A 50 1.64 9.52 -5.24
CA LEU A 50 0.46 9.91 -6.02
C LEU A 50 -0.07 8.74 -6.85
N THR A 51 0.81 7.95 -7.46
CA THR A 51 0.43 6.75 -8.21
C THR A 51 -0.29 5.75 -7.31
N CYS A 52 0.19 5.55 -6.08
CA CYS A 52 -0.49 4.70 -5.10
C CYS A 52 -1.91 5.20 -4.78
N VAL A 53 -2.07 6.50 -4.50
CA VAL A 53 -3.38 7.11 -4.23
C VAL A 53 -4.31 7.02 -5.45
N LEU A 54 -3.80 7.26 -6.66
CA LEU A 54 -4.57 7.19 -7.90
C LEU A 54 -5.00 5.75 -8.21
N SER A 55 -4.13 4.75 -7.98
CA SER A 55 -4.47 3.34 -8.16
C SER A 55 -5.61 2.91 -7.24
N LEU A 56 -5.61 3.37 -5.99
CA LEU A 56 -6.71 3.12 -5.06
C LEU A 56 -7.99 3.83 -5.48
N ALA A 57 -7.89 5.11 -5.88
CA ALA A 57 -9.04 5.92 -6.26
C ALA A 57 -9.74 5.42 -7.53
N ARG A 58 -9.01 4.73 -8.42
CA ARG A 58 -9.59 4.06 -9.60
C ARG A 58 -10.43 2.85 -9.24
N GLY A 59 -10.24 2.27 -8.06
CA GLY A 59 -10.94 1.07 -7.62
C GLY A 59 -10.63 -0.15 -8.49
N CYS A 60 -11.11 -1.33 -8.05
CA CYS A 60 -10.99 -2.58 -8.80
C CYS A 60 -12.02 -2.67 -9.97
N ASP A 61 -12.80 -1.61 -10.21
CA ASP A 61 -13.89 -1.63 -11.19
C ASP A 61 -13.48 -1.12 -12.57
N ASP A 62 -12.45 -0.26 -12.68
CA ASP A 62 -12.17 0.46 -13.92
C ASP A 62 -11.30 -0.32 -14.93
N TRP A 63 -10.64 -1.41 -14.51
CA TRP A 63 -10.00 -2.34 -15.45
C TRP A 63 -10.99 -3.19 -16.25
N ARG A 64 -12.27 -3.27 -15.82
CA ARG A 64 -13.32 -4.03 -16.51
C ARG A 64 -13.85 -3.35 -17.78
N SER A 65 -13.38 -2.14 -18.11
CA SER A 65 -13.81 -1.44 -19.33
C SER A 65 -12.87 -1.58 -20.54
N ILE A 66 -11.74 -2.29 -20.43
CA ILE A 66 -10.94 -2.66 -21.61
C ILE A 66 -11.03 -4.17 -21.79
N GLY A 67 -12.12 -4.61 -22.42
CA GLY A 67 -12.35 -5.99 -22.79
C GLY A 67 -13.53 -6.59 -22.03
N ALA A 68 -14.73 -6.39 -22.56
CA ALA A 68 -15.88 -7.22 -22.24
C ALA A 68 -15.48 -8.69 -22.40
N ASN A 69 -15.35 -9.39 -21.27
CA ASN A 69 -15.66 -10.80 -21.11
C ASN A 69 -15.89 -11.04 -19.61
N ASP A 70 -17.14 -11.39 -19.34
CA ASP A 70 -17.70 -11.71 -18.05
C ASP A 70 -17.07 -13.01 -17.55
N ASP A 71 -15.98 -12.89 -16.78
CA ASP A 71 -15.48 -14.00 -15.99
C ASP A 71 -15.02 -13.44 -14.64
N GLN A 72 -15.94 -13.49 -13.69
CA GLN A 72 -15.67 -13.20 -12.28
C GLN A 72 -14.90 -14.38 -11.68
N SER A 73 -13.68 -14.59 -12.16
CA SER A 73 -12.75 -15.52 -11.55
C SER A 73 -12.24 -14.91 -10.24
N PRO A 74 -12.30 -15.62 -9.10
CA PRO A 74 -11.87 -15.12 -7.80
C PRO A 74 -10.38 -14.74 -7.72
N GLY A 75 -9.58 -15.05 -8.75
CA GLY A 75 -8.16 -14.65 -8.84
C GLY A 75 -7.92 -13.18 -9.20
N LYS A 76 -8.85 -12.52 -9.91
CA LYS A 76 -8.66 -11.15 -10.43
C LYS A 76 -8.52 -10.08 -9.33
N ASN A 77 -9.23 -10.23 -8.22
CA ASN A 77 -9.16 -9.27 -7.11
C ASN A 77 -7.84 -9.35 -6.33
N CYS A 78 -7.24 -10.54 -6.26
CA CYS A 78 -5.97 -10.76 -5.58
C CYS A 78 -4.80 -10.15 -6.36
N GLU A 79 -4.85 -10.18 -7.70
CA GLU A 79 -3.88 -9.52 -8.57
C GLU A 79 -3.86 -8.01 -8.32
N SER A 80 -5.02 -7.35 -8.24
CA SER A 80 -5.11 -5.92 -7.95
C SER A 80 -4.58 -5.57 -6.55
N PHE A 81 -4.85 -6.40 -5.53
CA PHE A 81 -4.32 -6.16 -4.18
C PHE A 81 -2.79 -6.34 -4.12
N LEU A 82 -2.28 -7.39 -4.76
CA LEU A 82 -0.84 -7.64 -4.88
C LEU A 82 -0.10 -6.51 -5.58
N GLU A 83 -0.67 -5.99 -6.67
CA GLU A 83 -0.15 -4.81 -7.34
C GLU A 83 -0.06 -3.61 -6.39
N TRP A 84 -1.10 -3.38 -5.58
CA TRP A 84 -1.07 -2.30 -4.59
C TRP A 84 0.00 -2.52 -3.53
N VAL A 85 0.11 -3.72 -2.96
CA VAL A 85 1.16 -4.06 -1.99
C VAL A 85 2.55 -3.82 -2.59
N VAL A 86 2.77 -4.25 -3.83
CA VAL A 86 4.05 -4.06 -4.52
C VAL A 86 4.33 -2.58 -4.80
N LEU A 87 3.34 -1.81 -5.28
CA LEU A 87 3.47 -0.38 -5.55
C LEU A 87 3.78 0.40 -4.27
N TYR A 88 3.01 0.17 -3.20
CA TYR A 88 3.19 0.81 -1.90
C TYR A 88 4.57 0.48 -1.31
N ARG A 89 4.98 -0.79 -1.35
CA ARG A 89 6.31 -1.19 -0.84
C ARG A 89 7.46 -0.67 -1.69
N GLY A 90 7.27 -0.48 -3.00
CA GLY A 90 8.24 0.18 -3.87
C GLY A 90 8.60 1.59 -3.39
N THR A 91 7.64 2.31 -2.80
CA THR A 91 7.87 3.64 -2.22
C THR A 91 8.72 3.61 -0.96
N ARG A 92 8.71 2.49 -0.22
CA ARG A 92 9.45 2.32 1.04
C ARG A 92 10.98 2.37 0.83
N LEU A 93 11.48 1.97 -0.34
CA LEU A 93 12.91 2.07 -0.65
C LEU A 93 13.43 3.51 -0.54
N LEU A 94 12.59 4.49 -0.91
CA LEU A 94 12.92 5.91 -0.84
C LEU A 94 12.89 6.43 0.61
N LEU A 95 12.26 5.71 1.52
CA LEU A 95 12.17 6.02 2.95
C LEU A 95 13.32 5.40 3.75
N SER A 96 14.44 5.11 3.10
CA SER A 96 15.63 4.55 3.74
C SER A 96 16.88 5.26 3.24
N PRO A 97 18.00 5.22 3.99
CA PRO A 97 19.25 5.83 3.55
C PRO A 97 19.72 5.27 2.19
N PRO A 98 20.27 6.12 1.29
CA PRO A 98 20.56 7.55 1.48
C PRO A 98 19.41 8.51 1.12
N TYR A 99 18.30 7.99 0.60
CA TYR A 99 17.20 8.80 0.05
C TYR A 99 16.41 9.53 1.12
N GLU A 100 16.26 8.91 2.29
CA GLU A 100 15.57 9.48 3.44
C GLU A 100 16.12 10.86 3.84
N GLU A 101 17.44 11.02 3.86
CA GLU A 101 18.09 12.29 4.20
C GLU A 101 17.72 13.40 3.21
N VAL A 102 17.64 13.07 1.92
CA VAL A 102 17.23 14.00 0.86
C VAL A 102 15.77 14.41 1.04
N LEU A 103 14.91 13.47 1.42
CA LEU A 103 13.49 13.74 1.66
C LEU A 103 13.26 14.60 2.91
N LEU A 104 14.01 14.34 3.99
CA LEU A 104 13.96 15.08 5.25
C LEU A 104 14.60 16.47 5.18
N SER A 105 15.56 16.69 4.27
CA SER A 105 16.16 18.00 4.03
C SER A 105 15.48 18.79 2.91
N GLY A 106 14.60 18.14 2.14
CA GLY A 106 13.94 18.69 0.97
C GLY A 106 12.60 19.37 1.25
N PRO A 107 11.86 19.74 0.18
CA PRO A 107 10.61 20.50 0.29
C PRO A 107 9.45 19.69 0.91
N LEU A 108 9.55 18.35 0.94
CA LEU A 108 8.57 17.48 1.58
C LEU A 108 8.85 17.25 3.08
N ARG A 109 9.88 17.87 3.65
CA ARG A 109 10.25 17.74 5.07
C ARG A 109 9.05 17.80 6.03
N PRO A 110 8.13 18.80 5.95
CA PRO A 110 7.01 18.87 6.88
C PRO A 110 6.08 17.65 6.84
N MET A 111 5.91 17.04 5.65
CA MET A 111 5.12 15.82 5.47
C MET A 111 5.79 14.64 6.18
N PHE A 112 7.11 14.51 6.07
CA PHE A 112 7.87 13.45 6.71
C PHE A 112 7.97 13.61 8.23
N GLU A 113 8.18 14.84 8.71
CA GLU A 113 8.18 15.13 10.15
C GLU A 113 6.82 14.78 10.78
N LEU A 114 5.71 15.16 10.12
CA LEU A 114 4.38 14.78 10.56
C LEU A 114 4.18 13.26 10.57
N GLY A 115 4.62 12.58 9.51
CA GLY A 115 4.56 11.11 9.42
C GLY A 115 5.34 10.41 10.53
N LEU A 116 6.55 10.91 10.85
CA LEU A 116 7.38 10.37 11.93
C LEU A 116 6.72 10.60 13.30
N GLN A 117 6.24 11.82 13.57
CA GLN A 117 5.52 12.12 14.82
C GLN A 117 4.27 11.25 14.98
N ARG A 118 3.52 11.02 13.90
CA ARG A 118 2.36 10.12 13.92
C ARG A 118 2.78 8.69 14.21
N ARG A 119 3.82 8.18 13.53
CA ARG A 119 4.37 6.83 13.80
C ARG A 119 4.75 6.66 15.26
N GLU A 120 5.43 7.63 15.85
CA GLU A 120 5.84 7.61 17.26
C GLU A 120 4.65 7.68 18.22
N ARG A 121 3.65 8.52 17.93
CA ARG A 121 2.48 8.69 18.82
C ARG A 121 1.48 7.54 18.70
N ILE A 122 1.34 6.96 17.53
CA ILE A 122 0.24 6.03 17.20
C ILE A 122 0.75 4.60 17.10
N LEU A 123 1.79 4.35 16.30
CA LEU A 123 2.22 2.99 15.98
C LEU A 123 3.20 2.44 17.02
N ALA A 124 4.07 3.28 17.58
CA ALA A 124 5.05 2.83 18.58
C ALA A 124 4.41 2.28 19.87
N PRO A 125 3.33 2.89 20.43
CA PRO A 125 2.64 2.31 21.59
C PRO A 125 1.98 0.96 21.28
N LEU A 126 1.56 0.76 20.03
CA LEU A 126 0.96 -0.50 19.58
C LEU A 126 2.01 -1.59 19.39
N ALA A 127 3.30 -1.25 19.32
CA ALA A 127 4.36 -2.23 19.13
C ALA A 127 4.63 -3.10 20.36
N THR A 128 4.31 -2.59 21.56
CA THR A 128 4.41 -3.28 22.84
C THR A 128 3.06 -3.73 23.38
N MET A 129 1.98 -3.46 22.63
CA MET A 129 0.65 -3.87 23.02
C MET A 129 0.56 -5.38 22.94
N ASP A 130 0.08 -6.00 24.03
CA ASP A 130 -0.26 -7.42 24.01
C ASP A 130 -1.48 -7.62 23.12
N THR A 131 -1.23 -7.92 21.85
CA THR A 131 -2.24 -8.18 20.82
C THR A 131 -2.90 -9.56 20.98
N ALA A 132 -2.52 -10.34 22.00
CA ALA A 132 -3.08 -11.68 22.26
C ALA A 132 -4.54 -11.69 22.73
N LYS A 133 -5.20 -10.52 22.79
CA LYS A 133 -6.59 -10.41 23.21
C LYS A 133 -7.52 -10.90 22.09
N SER A 134 -8.26 -11.95 22.43
CA SER A 134 -9.32 -12.61 21.66
C SER A 134 -9.92 -11.81 20.50
N GLY A 135 -9.92 -12.39 19.30
CA GLY A 135 -10.56 -11.80 18.12
C GLY A 135 -10.52 -12.73 16.90
N PRO A 136 -11.12 -12.31 15.76
CA PRO A 136 -11.12 -13.09 14.52
C PRO A 136 -9.70 -13.50 14.06
N LEU A 137 -8.72 -12.62 14.24
CA LEU A 137 -7.32 -12.86 13.86
C LEU A 137 -6.63 -13.93 14.73
N LEU A 138 -7.11 -14.20 15.95
CA LEU A 138 -6.60 -15.30 16.77
C LEU A 138 -7.11 -16.66 16.26
N LYS A 139 -8.38 -16.71 15.83
CA LYS A 139 -8.97 -17.91 15.20
C LYS A 139 -8.26 -18.24 13.89
N LEU A 140 -7.95 -17.22 13.08
CA LEU A 140 -7.17 -17.38 11.86
C LEU A 140 -5.78 -17.95 12.15
N GLN A 141 -5.07 -17.39 13.12
CA GLN A 141 -3.74 -17.87 13.52
C GLN A 141 -3.78 -19.34 14.02
N ALA A 142 -4.77 -19.71 14.83
CA ALA A 142 -4.96 -21.11 15.25
C ALA A 142 -5.24 -22.07 14.08
N ALA A 143 -6.02 -21.62 13.08
CA ALA A 143 -6.24 -22.40 11.86
C ALA A 143 -4.94 -22.57 11.06
N ILE A 144 -4.11 -21.53 10.95
CA ILE A 144 -2.81 -21.59 10.28
C ILE A 144 -1.88 -22.61 10.94
N TYR A 145 -1.73 -22.59 12.26
CA TYR A 145 -0.89 -23.57 12.99
C TYR A 145 -1.36 -25.02 12.80
N THR A 146 -2.65 -25.22 12.53
CA THR A 146 -3.19 -26.56 12.24
C THR A 146 -2.71 -27.05 10.87
N HIS A 147 -2.63 -26.18 9.87
CA HIS A 147 -2.38 -26.54 8.46
C HIS A 147 -0.93 -26.34 8.01
N VAL A 148 -0.15 -25.48 8.65
CA VAL A 148 1.23 -25.15 8.27
C VAL A 148 2.18 -25.70 9.33
N LYS A 149 3.21 -26.42 8.89
CA LYS A 149 4.29 -26.96 9.74
C LYS A 149 5.66 -26.36 9.42
N ASP A 150 5.76 -25.67 8.31
CA ASP A 150 6.95 -24.94 7.90
C ASP A 150 7.13 -23.71 8.79
N THR A 151 8.22 -23.67 9.55
CA THR A 151 8.49 -22.63 10.55
C THR A 151 8.68 -21.26 9.92
N ASP A 152 9.36 -21.17 8.78
CA ASP A 152 9.68 -19.90 8.12
C ASP A 152 8.40 -19.26 7.56
N ARG A 153 7.50 -20.08 7.01
CA ARG A 153 6.17 -19.65 6.57
C ARG A 153 5.31 -19.22 7.75
N LEU A 154 5.31 -19.99 8.84
CA LEU A 154 4.59 -19.63 10.07
C LEU A 154 5.04 -18.27 10.60
N GLU A 155 6.34 -18.01 10.68
CA GLU A 155 6.90 -16.74 11.11
C GLU A 155 6.44 -15.57 10.21
N ALA A 156 6.44 -15.78 8.89
CA ALA A 156 5.95 -14.79 7.94
C ALA A 156 4.46 -14.47 8.15
N TYR A 157 3.62 -15.48 8.36
CA TYR A 157 2.19 -15.29 8.64
C TYR A 157 1.96 -14.60 9.99
N ASP A 158 2.64 -15.06 11.05
CA ASP A 158 2.49 -14.52 12.39
C ASP A 158 2.86 -13.03 12.44
N THR A 159 3.97 -12.68 11.78
CA THR A 159 4.42 -11.30 11.68
C THR A 159 3.42 -10.44 10.90
N ALA A 160 2.89 -10.94 9.78
CA ALA A 160 1.89 -10.21 8.99
C ALA A 160 0.57 -10.02 9.77
N ILE A 161 0.10 -11.05 10.47
CA ILE A 161 -1.11 -11.00 11.30
C ILE A 161 -0.92 -10.03 12.48
N ASP A 162 0.23 -10.04 13.13
CA ASP A 162 0.50 -9.12 14.23
C ASP A 162 0.54 -7.65 13.76
N HIS A 163 1.19 -7.37 12.62
CA HIS A 163 1.11 -6.04 12.01
C HIS A 163 -0.33 -5.67 11.63
N LEU A 164 -1.14 -6.63 11.17
CA LEU A 164 -2.54 -6.39 10.83
C LEU A 164 -3.33 -6.02 12.08
N ARG A 165 -3.18 -6.75 13.19
CA ARG A 165 -3.80 -6.43 14.49
C ARG A 165 -3.48 -5.01 14.93
N ARG A 166 -2.22 -4.61 14.85
CA ARG A 166 -1.79 -3.24 15.20
C ARG A 166 -2.44 -2.20 14.30
N ALA A 167 -2.55 -2.45 12.99
CA ALA A 167 -3.22 -1.54 12.08
C ALA A 167 -4.73 -1.42 12.40
N PHE A 168 -5.40 -2.53 12.74
CA PHE A 168 -6.79 -2.49 13.22
C PHE A 168 -6.93 -1.62 14.48
N HIS A 169 -6.07 -1.79 15.49
CA HIS A 169 -6.09 -0.93 16.67
C HIS A 169 -5.83 0.55 16.34
N ALA A 170 -4.88 0.83 15.44
CA ALA A 170 -4.57 2.19 15.03
C ALA A 170 -5.75 2.93 14.38
N VAL A 171 -6.62 2.19 13.70
CA VAL A 171 -7.77 2.69 12.95
C VAL A 171 -9.07 2.67 13.78
N TYR A 172 -9.38 1.57 14.45
CA TYR A 172 -10.69 1.36 15.08
C TYR A 172 -10.77 1.86 16.52
N ASP A 173 -9.64 2.07 17.21
CA ASP A 173 -9.64 2.61 18.58
C ASP A 173 -9.76 4.15 18.62
N LYS A 174 -10.03 4.79 17.47
CA LYS A 174 -10.04 6.25 17.31
C LYS A 174 -11.28 6.77 16.60
N PRO A 175 -11.66 8.04 16.87
CA PRO A 175 -12.61 8.75 16.03
C PRO A 175 -12.12 8.86 14.59
N MET A 176 -13.05 8.81 13.63
CA MET A 176 -12.74 8.93 12.20
C MET A 176 -12.03 10.25 11.85
N GLU A 177 -12.30 11.31 12.60
CA GLU A 177 -11.72 12.65 12.44
C GLU A 177 -10.20 12.69 12.71
N ASP A 178 -9.70 11.76 13.51
CA ASP A 178 -8.28 11.66 13.85
C ASP A 178 -7.52 10.73 12.89
N LEU A 179 -8.20 10.04 11.97
CA LEU A 179 -7.60 9.09 11.04
C LEU A 179 -7.00 9.80 9.83
N GLU A 180 -5.76 9.45 9.51
CA GLU A 180 -5.14 9.79 8.23
C GLU A 180 -5.15 8.59 7.29
N ASN A 181 -5.16 8.86 5.98
CA ASN A 181 -5.13 7.79 4.97
C ASN A 181 -3.94 6.82 5.18
N MET A 182 -2.80 7.34 5.64
CA MET A 182 -1.60 6.52 5.89
C MET A 182 -1.78 5.55 7.06
N ASP A 183 -2.68 5.82 8.01
CA ASP A 183 -2.94 4.92 9.14
C ASP A 183 -3.60 3.62 8.64
N VAL A 184 -4.45 3.71 7.61
CA VAL A 184 -5.11 2.56 6.95
C VAL A 184 -4.10 1.71 6.18
N PHE A 185 -3.12 2.35 5.54
CA PHE A 185 -2.14 1.66 4.69
C PHE A 185 -0.86 1.23 5.43
N ALA A 186 -0.74 1.52 6.72
CA ALA A 186 0.44 1.22 7.53
C ALA A 186 0.81 -0.28 7.51
N TRP A 187 -0.20 -1.17 7.45
CA TRP A 187 0.03 -2.62 7.34
C TRP A 187 0.82 -3.00 6.08
N MET A 188 0.46 -2.46 4.92
CA MET A 188 1.14 -2.77 3.65
C MET A 188 2.62 -2.36 3.64
N PHE A 189 2.99 -1.34 4.42
CA PHE A 189 4.38 -0.95 4.61
C PHE A 189 5.15 -1.87 5.57
N SER A 190 4.43 -2.52 6.50
CA SER A 190 5.01 -3.22 7.63
C SER A 190 5.16 -4.73 7.39
N ILE A 191 4.41 -5.31 6.45
CA ILE A 191 4.53 -6.75 6.15
C ILE A 191 5.93 -7.15 5.65
N PRO A 192 6.45 -8.31 6.10
CA PRO A 192 7.79 -8.77 5.75
C PRO A 192 7.89 -9.21 4.28
N ASP A 193 9.09 -9.15 3.71
CA ASP A 193 9.34 -9.58 2.32
C ASP A 193 8.98 -11.06 2.08
N ALA A 194 9.20 -11.91 3.09
CA ALA A 194 8.83 -13.32 3.04
C ALA A 194 7.32 -13.51 2.84
N TYR A 195 6.50 -12.74 3.54
CA TYR A 195 5.04 -12.78 3.37
C TYR A 195 4.61 -12.28 1.98
N VAL A 196 5.24 -11.22 1.48
CA VAL A 196 4.98 -10.72 0.13
C VAL A 196 5.38 -11.73 -0.94
N ALA A 197 6.45 -12.50 -0.73
CA ALA A 197 6.83 -13.59 -1.63
C ALA A 197 5.74 -14.68 -1.67
N LEU A 198 5.17 -15.03 -0.52
CA LEU A 198 4.05 -15.98 -0.44
C LEU A 198 2.80 -15.44 -1.17
N LEU A 199 2.47 -14.17 -0.99
CA LEU A 199 1.37 -13.54 -1.75
C LEU A 199 1.63 -13.60 -3.26
N LYS A 200 2.85 -13.29 -3.72
CA LYS A 200 3.22 -13.36 -5.15
C LYS A 200 3.11 -14.77 -5.73
N GLN A 201 3.31 -15.79 -4.90
CA GLN A 201 3.12 -17.20 -5.25
C GLN A 201 1.64 -17.63 -5.21
N GLN A 202 0.71 -16.71 -4.93
CA GLN A 202 -0.70 -16.98 -4.72
C GLN A 202 -0.94 -18.05 -3.65
N ASP A 203 -0.12 -18.04 -2.59
CA ASP A 203 -0.27 -18.98 -1.49
C ASP A 203 -1.66 -18.80 -0.83
N PRO A 204 -2.49 -19.86 -0.74
CA PRO A 204 -3.87 -19.73 -0.28
C PRO A 204 -4.01 -19.19 1.14
N ILE A 205 -3.03 -19.47 2.01
CA ILE A 205 -3.05 -19.01 3.41
C ILE A 205 -2.63 -17.54 3.48
N ALA A 206 -1.63 -17.13 2.70
CA ALA A 206 -1.26 -15.73 2.57
C ALA A 206 -2.44 -14.90 2.02
N LEU A 207 -3.21 -15.42 1.07
CA LEU A 207 -4.37 -14.71 0.52
C LEU A 207 -5.56 -14.61 1.50
N ALA A 208 -5.61 -15.46 2.51
CA ALA A 208 -6.66 -15.47 3.53
C ALA A 208 -6.39 -14.53 4.71
N VAL A 209 -5.14 -14.07 4.86
CA VAL A 209 -4.68 -13.14 5.90
C VAL A 209 -4.75 -11.71 5.39
#